data_AF-A0A7Y9SKK4-F1
#
_entry.id   AF-A0A7Y9SKK4-F1
#
_cell.length_a   1.000
_cell.length_b   1.000
_cell.length_c   1.000
_cell.angle_alpha   90.00
_cell.angle_beta   90.00
_cell.angle_gamma   90.00
#
_symmetry.space_group_name_H-M   'P 1'
#
loop_
_entity.id
_entity.type
_entity.pdbx_description
1 polymer ?
#
loop_
_entity_poly.entity_id
_entity_poly.type
_entity_poly.pdbx_seq_one_letter_code
_entity_poly.pdbx_strand_id
1 'polypeptide(L)'
;MNDRAGDQPERRALIVRGGWEGHQPVAATDLFVPFLRDQGFAVRIEDSNAVYADAEAMAETDLIVQSVTMSEISAEALRGLRDAVAAGTGLAGWHGGIADSYRGSSDYLQLIGGQFATHPAKAPAERAGNESDNFLPHTIEITPLGRDHEITRGIGDIDLVTEQYWVLHDDLNDVLATTTHPVQPHHPWHRPITSPAVWTRAWGSGRVFVATPGHSVDVLQDERVRTIVERGMTWAARERA
;
A
#
# COMPACT_ATOMS: atom_id res chain seq x y z
N MET A 1 -15.22 36.60 -26.82
CA MET A 1 -16.06 35.66 -26.04
C MET A 1 -15.67 34.25 -26.45
N ASN A 2 -15.81 33.29 -25.52
CA ASN A 2 -15.11 32.00 -25.36
C ASN A 2 -13.85 32.13 -24.51
N ASP A 3 -13.97 32.51 -23.24
CA ASP A 3 -14.47 31.71 -22.09
C ASP A 3 -13.58 30.51 -21.75
N ARG A 4 -12.64 30.79 -20.84
CA ARG A 4 -12.18 29.96 -19.71
C ARG A 4 -12.28 28.44 -19.94
N ALA A 5 -11.20 27.85 -20.44
CA ALA A 5 -10.75 26.59 -19.85
C ALA A 5 -10.52 26.90 -18.36
N GLY A 6 -11.47 26.49 -17.52
CA GLY A 6 -11.35 26.67 -16.07
C GLY A 6 -10.05 26.03 -15.61
N ASP A 7 -9.21 26.83 -14.98
CA ASP A 7 -8.00 26.40 -14.28
C ASP A 7 -8.44 25.49 -13.13
N GLN A 8 -8.70 24.22 -13.45
CA GLN A 8 -8.89 23.16 -12.46
C GLN A 8 -7.58 23.13 -11.68
N PRO A 9 -7.58 23.35 -10.35
CA PRO A 9 -6.34 23.42 -9.61
C PRO A 9 -5.53 22.14 -9.84
N GLU A 10 -4.21 22.23 -9.88
CA GLU A 10 -3.36 21.06 -10.10
C GLU A 10 -3.62 20.00 -9.00
N ARG A 11 -3.73 18.72 -9.38
CA ARG A 11 -3.86 17.64 -8.38
C ARG A 11 -2.52 17.44 -7.69
N ARG A 12 -2.51 17.19 -6.39
CA ARG A 12 -1.26 17.07 -5.61
C ARG A 12 -1.11 15.68 -5.01
N ALA A 13 0.02 15.04 -5.33
CA ALA A 13 0.44 13.79 -4.73
C ALA A 13 1.61 14.05 -3.77
N LEU A 14 1.46 13.61 -2.52
CA LEU A 14 2.50 13.63 -1.52
C LEU A 14 3.05 12.21 -1.34
N ILE A 15 4.28 11.97 -1.75
CA ILE A 15 4.99 10.74 -1.44
C ILE A 15 5.70 10.95 -0.10
N VAL A 16 5.44 10.08 0.87
CA VAL A 16 6.21 10.00 2.10
C VAL A 16 6.95 8.68 2.13
N ARG A 17 8.28 8.73 2.15
CA ARG A 17 9.13 7.54 1.99
C ARG A 17 10.23 7.46 3.03
N GLY A 18 10.69 6.25 3.31
CA GLY A 18 11.83 6.01 4.20
C GLY A 18 11.72 4.69 4.94
N GLY A 19 12.37 4.62 6.11
CA GLY A 19 12.36 3.43 6.93
C GLY A 19 13.43 2.42 6.54
N TRP A 20 13.07 1.13 6.46
CA TRP A 20 14.02 0.05 6.22
C TRP A 20 14.53 -0.01 4.77
N GLU A 21 15.85 -0.01 4.60
CA GLU A 21 16.54 0.01 3.29
C GLU A 21 16.30 -1.26 2.45
N GLY A 22 15.95 -2.40 3.07
CA GLY A 22 15.63 -3.63 2.32
C GLY A 22 14.46 -3.45 1.35
N HIS A 23 13.50 -2.57 1.67
CA HIS A 23 12.40 -2.20 0.77
C HIS A 23 12.73 -1.07 -0.22
N GLN A 24 13.98 -0.58 -0.23
CA GLN A 24 14.49 0.40 -1.20
C GLN A 24 13.55 1.60 -1.41
N PRO A 25 13.14 2.33 -0.34
CA PRO A 25 12.01 3.27 -0.40
C PRO A 25 12.18 4.37 -1.44
N VAL A 26 13.41 4.81 -1.71
CA VAL A 26 13.72 5.79 -2.76
C VAL A 26 13.47 5.19 -4.14
N ALA A 27 14.15 4.09 -4.49
CA ALA A 27 14.04 3.48 -5.82
C ALA A 27 12.62 2.95 -6.09
N ALA A 28 11.97 2.37 -5.08
CA ALA A 28 10.60 1.87 -5.17
C ALA A 28 9.60 2.98 -5.47
N THR A 29 9.72 4.15 -4.83
CA THR A 29 8.82 5.29 -5.09
C THR A 29 9.16 6.03 -6.39
N ASP A 30 10.45 6.18 -6.71
CA ASP A 30 10.91 6.82 -7.95
C ASP A 30 10.37 6.10 -9.20
N LEU A 31 10.13 4.79 -9.12
CA LEU A 31 9.49 4.00 -10.19
C LEU A 31 8.11 4.54 -10.59
N PHE A 32 7.35 5.09 -9.64
CA PHE A 32 5.97 5.53 -9.84
C PHE A 32 5.83 7.06 -10.04
N VAL A 33 6.89 7.85 -9.79
CA VAL A 33 6.87 9.30 -9.99
C VAL A 33 6.51 9.69 -11.43
N PRO A 34 7.07 9.06 -12.50
CA PRO A 34 6.67 9.37 -13.87
C PRO A 34 5.17 9.11 -14.11
N PHE A 35 4.66 7.97 -13.63
CA PHE A 35 3.25 7.63 -13.76
C PHE A 35 2.34 8.67 -13.09
N LEU A 36 2.65 9.09 -11.86
CA LEU A 36 1.86 10.12 -11.16
C LEU A 36 1.86 11.45 -11.92
N ARG A 37 2.99 11.86 -12.48
CA ARG A 37 3.07 13.08 -13.32
C ARG A 37 2.24 12.94 -14.60
N ASP A 38 2.28 11.78 -15.25
CA ASP A 38 1.46 11.49 -16.43
C ASP A 38 -0.06 11.46 -16.11
N GLN A 39 -0.42 11.14 -14.85
CA GLN A 39 -1.79 11.26 -14.34
C GLN A 39 -2.16 12.70 -13.90
N GLY A 40 -1.28 13.68 -14.13
CA GLY A 40 -1.55 15.10 -13.88
C GLY A 40 -1.35 15.55 -12.42
N PHE A 41 -0.56 14.81 -11.63
CA PHE A 41 -0.21 15.22 -10.27
C PHE A 41 1.06 16.08 -10.24
N ALA A 42 1.02 17.19 -9.51
CA ALA A 42 2.20 17.77 -8.89
C ALA A 42 2.67 16.85 -7.76
N VAL A 43 3.87 16.29 -7.91
CA VAL A 43 4.46 15.35 -6.95
C VAL A 43 5.39 16.08 -6.00
N ARG A 44 5.08 16.04 -4.70
CA ARG A 44 5.96 16.40 -3.58
C ARG A 44 6.47 15.13 -2.93
N ILE A 45 7.75 15.10 -2.58
CA ILE A 45 8.39 13.95 -1.91
C ILE A 45 8.93 14.43 -0.56
N GLU A 46 8.64 13.68 0.49
CA GLU A 46 9.12 13.92 1.84
C GLU A 46 9.76 12.64 2.39
N ASP A 47 10.93 12.77 3.01
CA ASP A 47 11.63 11.67 3.66
C ASP A 47 11.27 11.56 5.17
N SER A 48 10.26 12.31 5.62
CA SER A 48 9.78 12.36 6.99
C SER A 48 8.25 12.44 7.06
N ASN A 49 7.65 11.70 8.00
CA ASN A 49 6.21 11.75 8.26
C ASN A 49 5.75 12.99 9.03
N ALA A 50 6.67 13.88 9.43
CA ALA A 50 6.34 15.14 10.10
C ALA A 50 5.44 16.04 9.25
N VAL A 51 5.49 15.91 7.91
CA VAL A 51 4.61 16.63 6.98
C VAL A 51 3.13 16.35 7.24
N TYR A 52 2.77 15.19 7.80
CA TYR A 52 1.38 14.90 8.12
C TYR A 52 0.80 15.82 9.21
N ALA A 53 1.66 16.46 10.02
CA ALA A 53 1.21 17.45 11.00
C ALA A 53 0.96 18.85 10.40
N ASP A 54 1.34 19.08 9.14
CA ASP A 54 1.08 20.32 8.41
C ASP A 54 -0.34 20.30 7.82
N ALA A 55 -1.27 20.98 8.51
CA ALA A 55 -2.68 21.00 8.13
C ALA A 55 -2.94 21.63 6.75
N GLU A 56 -2.13 22.61 6.34
CA GLU A 56 -2.28 23.26 5.02
C GLU A 56 -1.84 22.29 3.92
N ALA A 57 -0.66 21.67 4.09
CA ALA A 57 -0.17 20.67 3.15
C ALA A 57 -1.16 19.49 3.02
N MET A 58 -1.72 19.02 4.13
CA MET A 58 -2.69 17.92 4.13
C MET A 58 -4.02 18.30 3.45
N ALA A 59 -4.53 19.51 3.68
CA ALA A 59 -5.78 19.97 3.06
C ALA A 59 -5.68 20.04 1.52
N GLU A 60 -4.52 20.49 1.02
CA GLU A 60 -4.24 20.61 -0.41
C GLU A 60 -3.87 19.27 -1.09
N THR A 61 -3.58 18.22 -0.32
CA THR A 61 -3.14 16.92 -0.85
C THR A 61 -4.34 16.08 -1.29
N ASP A 62 -4.34 15.65 -2.56
CA ASP A 62 -5.37 14.75 -3.11
C ASP A 62 -5.02 13.27 -2.91
N LEU A 63 -3.72 12.94 -2.91
CA LEU A 63 -3.21 11.58 -2.75
C LEU A 63 -1.95 11.58 -1.89
N ILE A 64 -1.93 10.74 -0.87
CA ILE A 64 -0.72 10.35 -0.13
C ILE A 64 -0.27 8.99 -0.66
N VAL A 65 0.98 8.90 -1.09
CA VAL A 65 1.67 7.64 -1.39
C VAL A 65 2.61 7.33 -0.23
N GLN A 66 2.21 6.36 0.58
CA GLN A 66 2.86 5.95 1.82
C GLN A 66 3.83 4.80 1.55
N SER A 67 5.12 5.04 1.80
CA SER A 67 6.19 4.07 1.60
C SER A 67 7.26 4.16 2.70
N VAL A 68 6.84 4.04 3.97
CA VAL A 68 7.71 4.14 5.16
C VAL A 68 7.68 2.84 5.97
N THR A 69 8.72 2.02 5.88
CA THR A 69 8.75 0.71 6.55
C THR A 69 9.30 0.77 7.97
N MET A 70 8.74 0.02 8.93
CA MET A 70 9.32 -0.20 10.28
C MET A 70 9.71 1.10 11.03
N SER A 71 8.92 2.16 10.86
CA SER A 71 9.15 3.46 11.50
C SER A 71 8.08 3.79 12.53
N GLU A 72 8.30 4.85 13.31
CA GLU A 72 7.34 5.42 14.26
C GLU A 72 6.66 6.67 13.68
N ILE A 73 5.52 7.07 14.25
CA ILE A 73 4.78 8.28 13.90
C ILE A 73 4.40 9.03 15.18
N SER A 74 4.51 10.35 15.17
CA SER A 74 4.05 11.17 16.30
C SER A 74 2.52 11.24 16.37
N ALA A 75 1.98 11.59 17.54
CA ALA A 75 0.54 11.75 17.71
C ALA A 75 -0.04 12.86 16.82
N GLU A 76 0.71 13.94 16.59
CA GLU A 76 0.32 15.05 15.72
C GLU A 76 0.27 14.64 14.25
N ALA A 77 1.33 13.97 13.78
CA ALA A 77 1.39 13.47 12.40
C ALA A 77 0.29 12.44 12.13
N LEU A 78 0.06 11.51 13.06
CA LEU A 78 -0.98 10.50 12.94
C LEU A 78 -2.39 11.11 12.90
N ARG A 79 -2.66 12.10 13.77
CA ARG A 79 -3.93 12.83 13.76
C ARG A 79 -4.13 13.54 12.43
N GLY A 80 -3.13 14.29 11.97
CA GLY A 80 -3.23 15.00 10.69
C GLY A 80 -3.43 14.09 9.49
N LEU A 81 -2.75 12.93 9.43
CA LEU A 81 -2.98 11.91 8.41
C LEU A 81 -4.43 11.39 8.45
N ARG A 82 -4.92 10.99 9.64
CA ARG A 82 -6.29 10.46 9.80
C ARG A 82 -7.36 11.48 9.44
N ASP A 83 -7.18 12.73 9.87
CA ASP A 83 -8.11 13.83 9.60
C ASP A 83 -8.13 14.16 8.10
N ALA A 84 -6.97 14.18 7.44
CA ALA A 84 -6.87 14.40 6.00
C ALA A 84 -7.60 13.32 5.19
N VAL A 85 -7.37 12.04 5.54
CA VAL A 85 -8.06 10.93 4.88
C VAL A 85 -9.55 10.99 5.15
N ALA A 86 -9.98 11.23 6.39
CA ALA A 86 -11.40 11.37 6.71
C ALA A 86 -12.07 12.52 5.94
N ALA A 87 -11.32 13.61 5.65
CA ALA A 87 -11.76 14.74 4.84
C ALA A 87 -11.69 14.50 3.32
N GLY A 88 -11.18 13.36 2.85
CA GLY A 88 -11.19 12.97 1.45
C GLY A 88 -9.83 12.86 0.77
N THR A 89 -8.71 13.09 1.46
CA THR A 89 -7.39 12.76 0.89
C THR A 89 -7.28 11.24 0.68
N GLY A 90 -6.82 10.83 -0.50
CA GLY A 90 -6.54 9.43 -0.78
C GLY A 90 -5.29 8.94 -0.04
N LEU A 91 -5.26 7.69 0.40
CA LEU A 91 -4.08 7.04 0.94
C LEU A 91 -3.79 5.76 0.17
N ALA A 92 -2.62 5.66 -0.44
CA ALA A 92 -2.20 4.48 -1.18
C ALA A 92 -0.80 4.07 -0.76
N GLY A 93 -0.49 2.78 -0.82
CA GLY A 93 0.86 2.29 -0.60
C GLY A 93 0.97 0.81 -0.84
N TRP A 94 2.19 0.31 -0.68
CA TRP A 94 2.48 -1.11 -0.88
C TRP A 94 3.41 -1.68 0.18
N HIS A 95 3.34 -2.99 0.31
CA HIS A 95 4.21 -3.84 1.11
C HIS A 95 4.41 -3.28 2.52
N GLY A 96 5.63 -3.35 3.04
CA GLY A 96 5.95 -2.80 4.35
C GLY A 96 5.92 -1.28 4.42
N GLY A 97 5.96 -0.61 3.26
CA GLY A 97 5.83 0.84 3.16
C GLY A 97 4.49 1.38 3.66
N ILE A 98 3.46 0.52 3.74
CA ILE A 98 2.14 0.84 4.28
C ILE A 98 1.73 -0.15 5.38
N ALA A 99 1.75 -1.46 5.12
CA ALA A 99 1.18 -2.46 6.03
C ALA A 99 2.12 -2.80 7.20
N ASP A 100 3.39 -2.41 7.08
CA ASP A 100 4.42 -2.58 8.10
C ASP A 100 4.91 -1.25 8.70
N SER A 101 4.20 -0.17 8.40
CA SER A 101 4.41 1.15 8.99
C SER A 101 3.79 1.23 10.38
N TYR A 102 4.44 1.95 11.30
CA TYR A 102 3.84 2.45 12.53
C TYR A 102 3.16 1.36 13.38
N ARG A 103 3.75 0.16 13.46
CA ARG A 103 3.18 -1.05 14.11
C ARG A 103 2.67 -0.81 15.54
N GLY A 104 3.23 0.16 16.26
CA GLY A 104 2.83 0.54 17.62
C GLY A 104 1.56 1.41 17.71
N SER A 105 0.96 1.79 16.58
CA SER A 105 -0.21 2.67 16.53
C SER A 105 -1.46 1.91 16.10
N SER A 106 -2.35 1.60 17.05
CA SER A 106 -3.66 1.00 16.77
C SER A 106 -4.48 1.84 15.79
N ASP A 107 -4.38 3.17 15.89
CA ASP A 107 -5.16 4.09 15.07
C ASP A 107 -4.65 4.10 13.62
N TYR A 108 -3.35 3.93 13.39
CA TYR A 108 -2.84 3.76 12.03
C TYR A 108 -3.31 2.42 11.44
N LEU A 109 -3.16 1.34 12.20
CA LEU A 109 -3.59 0.01 11.78
C LEU A 109 -5.10 -0.05 11.48
N GLN A 110 -5.92 0.65 12.26
CA GLN A 110 -7.35 0.80 12.02
C GLN A 110 -7.65 1.59 10.73
N LEU A 111 -6.87 2.64 10.45
CA LEU A 111 -7.01 3.46 9.24
C LEU A 111 -6.77 2.62 7.98
N ILE A 112 -5.68 1.85 7.96
CA ILE A 112 -5.32 1.04 6.79
C ILE A 112 -6.05 -0.32 6.76
N GLY A 113 -6.66 -0.74 7.86
CA GLY A 113 -7.45 -1.96 7.96
C GLY A 113 -6.64 -3.26 8.00
N GLY A 114 -5.31 -3.18 8.15
CA GLY A 114 -4.42 -4.32 8.12
C GLY A 114 -3.16 -4.11 8.95
N GLN A 115 -2.65 -5.17 9.55
CA GLN A 115 -1.38 -5.20 10.26
C GLN A 115 -0.53 -6.35 9.75
N PHE A 116 0.69 -6.04 9.30
CA PHE A 116 1.71 -7.06 9.12
C PHE A 116 1.99 -7.78 10.45
N ALA A 117 1.75 -9.10 10.48
CA ALA A 117 2.07 -9.94 11.62
C ALA A 117 3.44 -10.60 11.48
N THR A 118 3.66 -11.26 10.35
CA THR A 118 4.88 -12.03 10.07
C THR A 118 4.92 -12.50 8.62
N HIS A 119 6.02 -13.14 8.24
CA HIS A 119 6.12 -13.95 7.03
C HIS A 119 6.11 -15.44 7.39
N PRO A 120 5.52 -16.31 6.57
CA PRO A 120 5.98 -17.69 6.49
C PRO A 120 7.44 -17.68 6.03
N ALA A 121 8.22 -18.63 6.49
CA ALA A 121 9.63 -18.74 6.18
C ALA A 121 9.94 -20.15 5.66
N LYS A 122 11.04 -20.28 4.93
CA LYS A 122 11.60 -21.56 4.49
C LYS A 122 11.81 -22.51 5.67
N ALA A 123 12.02 -23.80 5.37
CA ALA A 123 12.34 -24.77 6.41
C ALA A 123 13.60 -24.33 7.19
N PRO A 124 13.70 -24.60 8.50
CA PRO A 124 14.82 -24.11 9.31
C PRO A 124 16.22 -24.44 8.76
N ALA A 125 16.37 -25.57 8.05
CA ALA A 125 17.63 -25.98 7.44
C ALA A 125 18.02 -25.19 6.17
N GLU A 126 17.09 -24.47 5.56
CA GLU A 126 17.27 -23.70 4.32
C GLU A 126 17.47 -22.20 4.58
N ARG A 127 17.44 -21.80 5.86
CA ARG A 127 17.54 -20.40 6.28
C ARG A 127 18.99 -19.93 6.31
N ALA A 128 19.24 -18.81 5.63
CA ALA A 128 20.51 -18.10 5.58
C ALA A 128 20.61 -17.00 6.66
N GLY A 129 19.53 -16.68 7.37
CA GLY A 129 19.51 -15.66 8.43
C GLY A 129 19.35 -14.23 7.91
N ASN A 130 18.78 -14.07 6.73
CA ASN A 130 18.48 -12.77 6.11
C ASN A 130 17.07 -12.79 5.49
N GLU A 131 16.65 -11.68 4.89
CA GLU A 131 15.31 -11.52 4.28
C GLU A 131 14.92 -12.65 3.31
N SER A 132 15.90 -13.24 2.60
CA SER A 132 15.63 -14.31 1.65
C SER A 132 15.08 -15.58 2.30
N ASP A 133 15.15 -15.71 3.63
CA ASP A 133 14.50 -16.78 4.40
C ASP A 133 12.98 -16.78 4.23
N ASN A 134 12.41 -15.61 3.89
CA ASN A 134 10.99 -15.39 3.71
C ASN A 134 10.56 -15.39 2.23
N PHE A 135 11.49 -15.53 1.29
CA PHE A 135 11.17 -15.52 -0.14
C PHE A 135 10.66 -16.89 -0.57
N LEU A 136 9.36 -16.99 -0.82
CA LEU A 136 8.67 -18.24 -1.13
C LEU A 136 7.86 -18.11 -2.42
N PRO A 137 7.79 -19.17 -3.25
CA PRO A 137 6.83 -19.22 -4.35
C PRO A 137 5.42 -19.25 -3.78
N HIS A 138 4.59 -18.30 -4.20
CA HIS A 138 3.18 -18.23 -3.84
C HIS A 138 2.38 -17.53 -4.92
N THR A 139 1.07 -17.68 -4.85
CA THR A 139 0.13 -17.03 -5.77
C THR A 139 -0.64 -15.95 -5.03
N ILE A 140 -0.87 -14.83 -5.71
CA ILE A 140 -1.86 -13.82 -5.36
C ILE A 140 -3.12 -14.13 -6.17
N GLU A 141 -4.18 -14.58 -5.50
CA GLU A 141 -5.43 -14.98 -6.14
C GLU A 141 -6.43 -13.82 -6.18
N ILE A 142 -6.96 -13.49 -7.37
CA ILE A 142 -7.95 -12.43 -7.52
C ILE A 142 -9.33 -12.93 -7.06
N THR A 143 -9.94 -12.22 -6.11
CA THR A 143 -11.25 -12.55 -5.54
C THR A 143 -12.38 -12.30 -6.54
N PRO A 144 -13.61 -12.81 -6.32
CA PRO A 144 -14.77 -12.44 -7.13
C PRO A 144 -14.96 -10.93 -7.22
N LEU A 145 -14.86 -10.21 -6.09
CA LEU A 145 -14.91 -8.74 -6.05
C LEU A 145 -13.80 -8.11 -6.89
N GLY A 146 -12.57 -8.62 -6.76
CA GLY A 146 -11.43 -8.14 -7.53
C GLY A 146 -11.58 -8.31 -9.04
N ARG A 147 -12.29 -9.33 -9.53
CA ARG A 147 -12.50 -9.53 -10.97
C ARG A 147 -13.35 -8.43 -11.60
N ASP A 148 -14.23 -7.82 -10.81
CA ASP A 148 -15.11 -6.73 -11.25
C ASP A 148 -14.54 -5.34 -10.93
N HIS A 149 -13.76 -5.22 -9.85
CA HIS A 149 -13.22 -3.95 -9.36
C HIS A 149 -12.21 -3.33 -10.35
N GLU A 150 -12.26 -2.02 -10.55
CA GLU A 150 -11.49 -1.34 -11.59
C GLU A 150 -9.97 -1.40 -11.41
N ILE A 151 -9.49 -1.55 -10.18
CA ILE A 151 -8.06 -1.75 -9.88
C ILE A 151 -7.55 -3.06 -10.50
N THR A 152 -8.29 -4.15 -10.33
CA THR A 152 -7.85 -5.52 -10.66
C THR A 152 -8.54 -6.11 -11.88
N ARG A 153 -9.51 -5.43 -12.49
CA ARG A 153 -10.23 -5.90 -13.68
C ARG A 153 -9.27 -6.21 -14.83
N GLY A 154 -9.45 -7.40 -15.41
CA GLY A 154 -8.61 -7.92 -16.50
C GLY A 154 -7.27 -8.49 -16.05
N ILE A 155 -6.98 -8.50 -14.75
CA ILE A 155 -5.78 -9.10 -14.17
C ILE A 155 -6.14 -10.49 -13.65
N GLY A 156 -5.37 -11.49 -14.05
CA GLY A 156 -5.47 -12.86 -13.53
C GLY A 156 -4.64 -13.04 -12.26
N ASP A 157 -4.60 -14.28 -11.75
CA ASP A 157 -3.78 -14.59 -10.59
C ASP A 157 -2.27 -14.37 -10.91
N ILE A 158 -1.50 -14.03 -9.88
CA ILE A 158 -0.10 -13.59 -10.02
C ILE A 158 0.81 -14.53 -9.22
N ASP A 159 1.63 -15.31 -9.90
CA ASP A 159 2.68 -16.11 -9.26
C ASP A 159 3.92 -15.25 -9.00
N LEU A 160 4.39 -15.26 -7.75
CA LEU A 160 5.54 -14.49 -7.29
C LEU A 160 6.51 -15.38 -6.49
N VAL A 161 7.78 -14.98 -6.46
CA VAL A 161 8.78 -15.52 -5.53
C VAL A 161 9.35 -14.35 -4.74
N THR A 162 8.75 -14.10 -3.58
CA THR A 162 9.09 -12.97 -2.71
C THR A 162 8.50 -13.22 -1.31
N GLU A 163 8.56 -12.23 -0.43
CA GLU A 163 7.90 -12.29 0.87
C GLU A 163 6.38 -12.40 0.73
N GLN A 164 5.78 -13.31 1.49
CA GLN A 164 4.32 -13.45 1.61
C GLN A 164 3.88 -12.83 2.94
N TYR A 165 2.87 -11.96 2.94
CA TYR A 165 2.43 -11.29 4.18
C TYR A 165 1.34 -12.10 4.90
N TRP A 166 1.53 -12.34 6.19
CA TRP A 166 0.43 -12.66 7.09
C TRP A 166 -0.16 -11.36 7.63
N VAL A 167 -1.43 -11.11 7.31
CA VAL A 167 -2.10 -9.84 7.68
C VAL A 167 -3.24 -10.08 8.66
N LEU A 168 -3.15 -9.46 9.83
CA LEU A 168 -4.32 -9.31 10.72
C LEU A 168 -5.19 -8.19 10.16
N HIS A 169 -6.48 -8.45 9.95
CA HIS A 169 -7.39 -7.55 9.25
C HIS A 169 -8.80 -7.61 9.86
N ASP A 170 -9.64 -6.64 9.48
CA ASP A 170 -11.06 -6.59 9.81
C ASP A 170 -11.94 -6.70 8.55
N ASP A 171 -13.25 -6.79 8.75
CA ASP A 171 -14.26 -7.02 7.71
C ASP A 171 -14.71 -5.74 6.97
N LEU A 172 -14.21 -4.56 7.37
CA LEU A 172 -14.47 -3.31 6.64
C LEU A 172 -13.59 -3.17 5.38
N ASN A 173 -12.66 -4.10 5.15
CA ASN A 173 -11.89 -4.15 3.92
C ASN A 173 -12.65 -4.81 2.77
N ASP A 174 -12.65 -4.15 1.62
CA ASP A 174 -13.01 -4.74 0.34
C ASP A 174 -11.80 -5.47 -0.25
N VAL A 175 -11.74 -6.79 -0.06
CA VAL A 175 -10.57 -7.60 -0.44
C VAL A 175 -10.62 -7.96 -1.93
N LEU A 176 -9.70 -7.38 -2.70
CA LEU A 176 -9.61 -7.56 -4.16
C LEU A 176 -8.74 -8.76 -4.56
N ALA A 177 -7.73 -9.06 -3.75
CA ALA A 177 -6.89 -10.24 -3.92
C ALA A 177 -6.48 -10.81 -2.57
N THR A 178 -6.23 -12.12 -2.54
CA THR A 178 -5.77 -12.86 -1.37
C THR A 178 -4.46 -13.57 -1.66
N THR A 179 -3.84 -14.09 -0.60
CA THR A 179 -2.81 -15.12 -0.71
C THR A 179 -3.01 -16.17 0.38
N THR A 180 -2.74 -17.43 0.06
CA THR A 180 -2.94 -18.54 1.01
C THR A 180 -1.61 -19.08 1.53
N HIS A 181 -1.45 -19.08 2.84
CA HIS A 181 -0.34 -19.69 3.57
C HIS A 181 -0.62 -21.19 3.76
N PRO A 182 0.14 -22.10 3.14
CA PRO A 182 -0.07 -23.53 3.31
C PRO A 182 0.40 -24.01 4.69
N VAL A 183 0.00 -25.23 5.06
CA VAL A 183 0.58 -25.94 6.21
C VAL A 183 1.81 -26.70 5.74
N GLN A 184 2.94 -26.51 6.41
CA GLN A 184 4.16 -27.28 6.22
C GLN A 184 4.53 -28.01 7.51
N PRO A 185 5.30 -29.11 7.47
CA PRO A 185 5.68 -29.86 8.67
C PRO A 185 6.43 -29.05 9.75
N HIS A 186 7.07 -27.95 9.36
CA HIS A 186 7.85 -27.08 10.26
C HIS A 186 7.07 -25.82 10.71
N HIS A 187 5.82 -25.66 10.27
CA HIS A 187 5.00 -24.52 10.64
C HIS A 187 4.33 -24.74 12.02
N PRO A 188 4.23 -23.71 12.87
CA PRO A 188 3.54 -23.79 14.16
C PRO A 188 2.00 -23.72 14.06
N TRP A 189 1.42 -23.69 12.85
CA TRP A 189 -0.02 -23.68 12.61
C TRP A 189 -0.50 -24.97 11.92
N HIS A 190 -1.77 -25.32 12.14
CA HIS A 190 -2.33 -26.63 11.75
C HIS A 190 -3.32 -26.58 10.58
N ARG A 191 -3.63 -25.40 10.04
CA ARG A 191 -4.53 -25.23 8.90
C ARG A 191 -4.07 -24.10 7.99
N PRO A 192 -4.36 -24.15 6.67
CA PRO A 192 -4.06 -23.03 5.80
C PRO A 192 -4.74 -21.75 6.27
N ILE A 193 -4.09 -20.62 6.06
CA ILE A 193 -4.63 -19.29 6.39
C ILE A 193 -4.57 -18.44 5.15
N THR A 194 -5.71 -17.85 4.79
CA THR A 194 -5.79 -16.89 3.70
C THR A 194 -5.69 -15.48 4.28
N SER A 195 -4.74 -14.69 3.77
CA SER A 195 -4.56 -13.28 4.10
C SER A 195 -5.00 -12.40 2.92
N PRO A 196 -5.54 -11.20 3.18
CA PRO A 196 -5.72 -10.21 2.12
C PRO A 196 -4.35 -9.81 1.57
N ALA A 197 -4.24 -9.79 0.25
CA ALA A 197 -3.05 -9.38 -0.47
C ALA A 197 -3.21 -7.99 -1.10
N VAL A 198 -4.41 -7.65 -1.55
CA VAL A 198 -4.76 -6.32 -2.07
C VAL A 198 -6.16 -6.00 -1.56
N TRP A 199 -6.34 -4.82 -0.97
CA TRP A 199 -7.65 -4.38 -0.50
C TRP A 199 -7.83 -2.87 -0.64
N THR A 200 -9.11 -2.49 -0.63
CA THR A 200 -9.55 -1.12 -0.52
C THR A 200 -10.36 -0.92 0.75
N ARG A 201 -10.45 0.32 1.22
CA ARG A 201 -11.23 0.69 2.40
C ARG A 201 -11.71 2.13 2.29
N ALA A 202 -12.96 2.38 2.64
CA ALA A 202 -13.50 3.73 2.79
C ALA A 202 -13.25 4.23 4.21
N TRP A 203 -12.77 5.48 4.35
CA TRP A 203 -12.54 6.10 5.66
C TRP A 203 -12.96 7.58 5.62
N GLY A 204 -14.11 7.88 6.25
CA GLY A 204 -14.75 9.18 6.06
C GLY A 204 -15.10 9.38 4.58
N SER A 205 -14.60 10.47 3.98
CA SER A 205 -14.72 10.74 2.54
C SER A 205 -13.52 10.23 1.74
N GLY A 206 -12.49 9.71 2.40
CA GLY A 206 -11.26 9.24 1.77
C GLY A 206 -11.32 7.78 1.37
N ARG A 207 -10.43 7.43 0.45
CA ARG A 207 -10.23 6.07 -0.05
C ARG A 207 -8.82 5.61 0.28
N VAL A 208 -8.72 4.41 0.84
CA VAL A 208 -7.46 3.77 1.20
C VAL A 208 -7.25 2.57 0.28
N PHE A 209 -6.08 2.48 -0.32
CA PHE A 209 -5.62 1.34 -1.12
C PHE A 209 -4.36 0.75 -0.51
N VAL A 210 -4.35 -0.57 -0.36
CA VAL A 210 -3.17 -1.30 0.14
C VAL A 210 -2.91 -2.50 -0.75
N ALA A 211 -1.65 -2.66 -1.17
CA ALA A 211 -1.12 -3.88 -1.75
C ALA A 211 -0.03 -4.45 -0.87
N THR A 212 0.01 -5.76 -0.63
CA THR A 212 1.14 -6.42 0.05
C THR A 212 2.23 -6.92 -0.90
N PRO A 213 1.99 -7.24 -2.19
CA PRO A 213 3.10 -7.46 -3.12
C PRO A 213 3.93 -6.18 -3.33
N GLY A 214 5.25 -6.32 -3.41
CA GLY A 214 6.15 -5.18 -3.69
C GLY A 214 7.33 -5.04 -2.73
N HIS A 215 7.92 -6.15 -2.27
CA HIS A 215 9.11 -6.15 -1.41
C HIS A 215 10.28 -5.39 -2.02
N SER A 216 10.49 -5.60 -3.31
CA SER A 216 11.63 -5.10 -4.07
C SER A 216 11.17 -4.47 -5.37
N VAL A 217 12.06 -3.68 -5.98
CA VAL A 217 11.77 -2.96 -7.24
C VAL A 217 11.41 -3.93 -8.37
N ASP A 218 12.04 -5.11 -8.46
CA ASP A 218 11.72 -6.11 -9.48
C ASP A 218 10.30 -6.69 -9.32
N VAL A 219 9.83 -6.89 -8.09
CA VAL A 219 8.43 -7.30 -7.84
C VAL A 219 7.46 -6.19 -8.25
N LEU A 220 7.80 -4.93 -7.97
CA LEU A 220 7.02 -3.77 -8.41
C LEU A 220 7.07 -3.55 -9.93
N GLN A 221 8.02 -4.16 -10.63
CA GLN A 221 8.14 -4.14 -12.09
C GLN A 221 7.39 -5.28 -12.78
N ASP A 222 6.92 -6.32 -12.07
CA ASP A 222 5.96 -7.28 -12.66
C ASP A 222 4.75 -6.48 -13.17
N GLU A 223 4.41 -6.68 -14.44
CA GLU A 223 3.40 -5.89 -15.15
C GLU A 223 2.05 -5.85 -14.40
N ARG A 224 1.66 -6.96 -13.78
CA ARG A 224 0.37 -7.09 -13.09
C ARG A 224 0.43 -6.41 -11.74
N VAL A 225 1.51 -6.59 -10.98
CA VAL A 225 1.72 -5.89 -9.70
C VAL A 225 1.77 -4.38 -9.93
N ARG A 226 2.56 -3.93 -10.90
CA ARG A 226 2.69 -2.53 -11.28
C ARG A 226 1.34 -1.92 -11.65
N THR A 227 0.57 -2.61 -12.51
CA THR A 227 -0.76 -2.14 -12.93
C THR A 227 -1.72 -2.00 -11.76
N ILE A 228 -1.70 -2.95 -10.81
CA ILE A 228 -2.51 -2.88 -9.58
C ILE A 228 -2.13 -1.66 -8.74
N VAL A 229 -0.84 -1.42 -8.52
CA VAL A 229 -0.37 -0.26 -7.72
C VAL A 229 -0.72 1.06 -8.41
N GLU A 230 -0.45 1.18 -9.72
CA GLU A 230 -0.78 2.35 -10.53
C GLU A 230 -2.28 2.68 -10.49
N ARG A 231 -3.14 1.67 -10.74
CA ARG A 231 -4.60 1.87 -10.66
C ARG A 231 -5.07 2.14 -9.24
N GLY A 232 -4.47 1.49 -8.24
CA GLY A 232 -4.79 1.70 -6.84
C GLY A 232 -4.50 3.13 -6.36
N MET A 233 -3.37 3.71 -6.77
CA MET A 233 -3.05 5.12 -6.51
C MET A 233 -4.07 6.07 -7.17
N THR A 234 -4.38 5.86 -8.45
CA THR A 234 -5.36 6.70 -9.16
C THR A 234 -6.76 6.59 -8.56
N TRP A 235 -7.17 5.37 -8.18
CA TRP A 235 -8.45 5.11 -7.53
C TRP A 235 -8.53 5.78 -6.15
N ALA A 236 -7.50 5.63 -5.31
CA ALA A 236 -7.50 6.17 -3.96
C ALA A 236 -7.54 7.70 -3.94
N ALA A 237 -6.89 8.34 -4.92
CA ALA A 237 -6.78 9.79 -4.99
C ALA A 237 -8.15 10.49 -4.98
N ARG A 238 -8.24 11.61 -4.24
CA ARG A 238 -9.45 12.42 -4.08
C ARG A 238 -10.10 12.72 -5.42
N GLU A 239 -11.39 12.43 -5.52
CA GLU A 239 -12.24 12.93 -6.60
C GLU A 239 -12.48 14.41 -6.40
N ARG A 240 -12.18 15.20 -7.43
CA ARG A 240 -12.58 16.61 -7.46
C ARG A 240 -13.91 16.70 -8.18
N ALA A 241 -14.89 17.28 -7.50
CA ALA A 241 -16.22 17.57 -8.04
C ALA A 241 -16.18 18.65 -9.13
#